data_AF-A0A1Q5MB34-F1
#
_entry.id   AF-A0A1Q5MB34-F1
#
_cell.length_a   1.000
_cell.length_b   1.000
_cell.length_c   1.000
_cell.angle_alpha   90.00
_cell.angle_beta   90.00
_cell.angle_gamma   90.00
#
_symmetry.space_group_name_H-M   'P 1'
#
loop_
_entity.id
_entity.type
_entity.pdbx_description
1 polymer ?
#
loop_
_entity_poly.entity_id
_entity_poly.type
_entity_poly.pdbx_seq_one_letter_code
_entity_poly.pdbx_strand_id
1 'polypeptide(L)'
;MRLLVDHLCAEELIETVGGPGAVTGAPVVTLRAAGAERARWLQALRANAAERTRHAARAVLHWIHANTHRQPLRISGFLDSPDVFFLGDALSRSEVARALTYLADEELITCEGPPFHHDVGSHVALTSQGVAVVLAGVTDIGAYVAQQREYRRPAQHTHIEAGTIENLTQGDSDHSVHTSIEMHTALQPAGLASLITELAPALDLDPEALADLLRSANALAGGGVPDDEPPPDRQRGLMERIRGCLTSAPDTVGRQLLMDAVGQALGRMLGG
;
A
#
# COMPACT_ATOMS: atom_id res chain seq x y z
N MET A 1 -38.41 -16.17 -18.25
CA MET A 1 -38.29 -17.55 -17.74
C MET A 1 -38.00 -18.56 -18.85
N ARG A 2 -38.83 -18.64 -19.92
CA ARG A 2 -38.60 -19.56 -21.05
C ARG A 2 -37.23 -19.38 -21.74
N LEU A 3 -36.86 -18.14 -22.03
CA LEU A 3 -35.53 -17.81 -22.60
C LEU A 3 -34.33 -18.23 -21.74
N LEU A 4 -34.47 -18.21 -20.41
CA LEU A 4 -33.42 -18.66 -19.49
C LEU A 4 -33.30 -20.19 -19.53
N VAL A 5 -34.43 -20.89 -19.55
CA VAL A 5 -34.47 -22.35 -19.65
C VAL A 5 -33.90 -22.80 -21.00
N ASP A 6 -34.29 -22.15 -22.09
CA ASP A 6 -33.79 -22.45 -23.44
C ASP A 6 -32.26 -22.23 -23.52
N HIS A 7 -31.76 -21.15 -22.92
CA HIS A 7 -30.32 -20.87 -22.85
C HIS A 7 -29.55 -21.91 -22.00
N LEU A 8 -30.04 -22.24 -20.81
CA LEU A 8 -29.41 -23.24 -19.94
C LEU A 8 -29.48 -24.67 -20.52
N CYS A 9 -30.51 -24.96 -21.33
CA CYS A 9 -30.58 -26.19 -22.12
C CYS A 9 -29.56 -26.20 -23.27
N ALA A 10 -29.40 -25.07 -23.97
CA ALA A 10 -28.40 -24.93 -25.04
C ALA A 10 -26.96 -25.09 -24.53
N GLU A 11 -26.68 -24.65 -23.30
CA GLU A 11 -25.41 -24.84 -22.61
C GLU A 11 -25.26 -26.24 -21.97
N GLU A 12 -26.21 -27.16 -22.21
CA GLU A 12 -26.24 -28.52 -21.67
C GLU A 12 -26.21 -28.61 -20.13
N LEU A 13 -26.60 -27.54 -19.43
CA LEU A 13 -26.58 -27.49 -17.96
C LEU A 13 -27.84 -28.11 -17.36
N ILE A 14 -28.98 -27.96 -18.03
CA ILE A 14 -30.27 -28.52 -17.59
C ILE A 14 -30.97 -29.26 -18.73
N GLU A 15 -31.87 -30.16 -18.37
CA GLU A 15 -32.72 -30.88 -19.30
C GLU A 15 -34.19 -30.70 -18.91
N THR A 16 -35.06 -30.43 -19.89
CA THR A 16 -36.51 -30.35 -19.66
C THR A 16 -37.09 -31.75 -19.58
N VAL A 17 -37.65 -32.13 -18.43
CA VAL A 17 -38.33 -33.41 -18.23
C VAL A 17 -39.81 -33.23 -18.52
N GLY A 18 -40.18 -33.38 -19.80
CA GLY A 18 -41.58 -33.39 -20.24
C GLY A 18 -42.29 -32.03 -20.22
N GLY A 19 -43.55 -32.03 -20.71
CA GLY A 19 -44.40 -30.85 -20.88
C GLY A 19 -44.71 -30.09 -19.58
N PRO A 20 -45.39 -28.91 -19.66
CA PRO A 20 -45.59 -28.02 -18.52
C PRO A 20 -46.16 -28.77 -17.32
N GLY A 21 -45.54 -28.61 -16.15
CA GLY A 21 -45.98 -29.29 -14.93
C GLY A 21 -47.45 -29.03 -14.67
N ALA A 22 -48.23 -30.09 -14.45
CA ALA A 22 -49.70 -30.13 -14.44
C ALA A 22 -50.39 -29.19 -13.42
N VAL A 23 -49.61 -28.45 -12.62
CA VAL A 23 -50.12 -27.60 -11.52
C VAL A 23 -49.70 -26.13 -11.68
N THR A 24 -48.64 -25.80 -12.43
CA THR A 24 -48.07 -24.43 -12.43
C THR A 24 -47.73 -23.85 -13.80
N GLY A 25 -47.77 -24.65 -14.89
CA GLY A 25 -47.39 -24.16 -16.22
C GLY A 25 -45.89 -23.87 -16.39
N ALA A 26 -45.08 -24.12 -15.35
CA ALA A 26 -43.62 -23.97 -15.40
C ALA A 26 -42.97 -25.24 -15.98
N PRO A 27 -41.91 -25.11 -16.79
CA PRO A 27 -41.17 -26.26 -17.29
C PRO A 27 -40.48 -26.98 -16.13
N VAL A 28 -40.68 -28.30 -16.03
CA VAL A 28 -39.95 -29.14 -15.09
C VAL A 28 -38.58 -29.41 -15.71
N VAL A 29 -37.52 -29.07 -14.97
CA VAL A 29 -36.14 -29.23 -15.45
C VAL A 29 -35.33 -30.03 -14.45
N THR A 30 -34.40 -30.85 -14.93
CA THR A 30 -33.41 -31.58 -14.13
C THR A 30 -32.02 -31.06 -14.46
N LEU A 31 -31.14 -31.02 -13.44
CA LEU A 31 -29.74 -30.67 -13.63
C LEU A 31 -29.00 -31.84 -14.28
N ARG A 32 -28.26 -31.56 -15.35
CA ARG A 32 -27.26 -32.49 -15.89
C ARG A 32 -26.02 -32.49 -15.02
N ALA A 33 -25.11 -33.45 -15.21
CA ALA A 33 -23.86 -33.53 -14.47
C ALA A 33 -23.04 -32.21 -14.56
N ALA A 34 -22.91 -31.67 -15.77
CA ALA A 34 -22.25 -30.38 -16.02
C ALA A 34 -22.97 -29.21 -15.30
N GLY A 35 -24.30 -29.21 -15.30
CA GLY A 35 -25.09 -28.23 -14.53
C GLY A 35 -24.90 -28.35 -13.03
N ALA A 36 -24.86 -29.58 -12.50
CA ALA A 36 -24.63 -29.83 -11.08
C ALA A 36 -23.21 -29.43 -10.65
N GLU A 37 -22.19 -29.66 -11.49
CA GLU A 37 -20.84 -29.15 -11.27
C GLU A 37 -20.78 -27.62 -11.32
N ARG A 38 -21.40 -27.01 -12.32
CA ARG A 38 -21.48 -25.54 -12.44
C ARG A 38 -22.20 -24.91 -11.26
N ALA A 39 -23.29 -25.52 -10.80
CA ALA A 39 -24.04 -25.08 -9.62
C ALA A 39 -23.18 -25.19 -8.35
N ARG A 40 -22.46 -26.31 -8.15
CA ARG A 40 -21.53 -26.48 -7.04
C ARG A 40 -20.39 -25.46 -7.08
N TRP A 41 -19.82 -25.20 -8.26
CA TRP A 41 -18.79 -24.18 -8.44
C TRP A 41 -19.32 -22.78 -8.09
N LEU A 42 -20.51 -22.41 -8.58
CA LEU A 42 -21.16 -21.14 -8.23
C LEU A 42 -21.44 -21.04 -6.73
N GLN A 43 -21.86 -22.13 -6.09
CA GLN A 43 -22.10 -22.16 -4.65
C GLN A 43 -20.79 -22.00 -3.86
N ALA A 44 -19.71 -22.65 -4.28
CA ALA A 44 -18.39 -22.47 -3.69
C ALA A 44 -17.89 -21.03 -3.86
N LEU A 45 -18.10 -20.45 -5.04
CA LEU A 45 -17.72 -19.07 -5.32
C LEU A 45 -18.54 -18.07 -4.48
N ARG A 46 -19.85 -18.30 -4.32
CA ARG A 46 -20.73 -17.53 -3.44
C ARG A 46 -20.30 -17.59 -1.98
N ALA A 47 -19.73 -18.70 -1.52
CA ALA A 47 -19.25 -18.86 -0.15
C ALA A 47 -17.83 -18.28 0.07
N ASN A 48 -17.12 -17.92 -1.00
CA ASN A 48 -15.76 -17.40 -0.90
C ASN A 48 -15.79 -15.93 -0.46
N ALA A 49 -15.40 -15.70 0.80
CA ALA A 49 -15.36 -14.37 1.40
C ALA A 49 -14.49 -13.37 0.63
N ALA A 50 -13.36 -13.80 0.06
CA ALA A 50 -12.46 -12.92 -0.68
C ALA A 50 -13.11 -12.41 -1.97
N GLU A 51 -13.80 -13.30 -2.70
CA GLU A 51 -14.52 -12.94 -3.93
C GLU A 51 -15.69 -12.02 -3.65
N ARG A 52 -16.43 -12.26 -2.56
CA ARG A 52 -17.50 -11.36 -2.11
C ARG A 52 -16.96 -9.97 -1.76
N THR A 53 -15.83 -9.89 -1.07
CA THR A 53 -15.18 -8.61 -0.75
C THR A 53 -14.70 -7.88 -2.02
N ARG A 54 -14.06 -8.59 -2.95
CA ARG A 54 -13.65 -8.01 -4.26
C ARG A 54 -14.85 -7.47 -5.03
N HIS A 55 -15.92 -8.25 -5.10
CA HIS A 55 -17.16 -7.83 -5.73
C HIS A 55 -17.75 -6.61 -5.05
N ALA A 56 -17.85 -6.59 -3.72
CA ALA A 56 -18.39 -5.48 -2.95
C ALA A 56 -17.63 -4.18 -3.22
N ALA A 57 -16.29 -4.20 -3.15
CA ALA A 57 -15.46 -3.03 -3.43
C ALA A 57 -15.69 -2.49 -4.85
N ARG A 58 -15.72 -3.39 -5.84
CA ARG A 58 -15.96 -3.01 -7.24
C ARG A 58 -17.36 -2.46 -7.47
N ALA A 59 -18.38 -3.12 -6.93
CA ALA A 59 -19.78 -2.73 -7.09
C ALA A 59 -20.03 -1.36 -6.46
N VAL A 60 -19.48 -1.10 -5.27
CA VAL A 60 -19.57 0.20 -4.61
C VAL A 60 -18.93 1.31 -5.47
N LEU A 61 -17.71 1.12 -5.96
CA LEU A 61 -17.05 2.14 -6.80
C LEU A 61 -17.86 2.46 -8.06
N HIS A 62 -18.36 1.42 -8.75
CA HIS A 62 -19.18 1.61 -9.95
C HIS A 62 -20.50 2.31 -9.62
N TRP A 63 -21.15 1.95 -8.51
CA TRP A 63 -22.39 2.58 -8.08
C TRP A 63 -22.20 4.06 -7.74
N ILE A 64 -21.14 4.43 -7.01
CA ILE A 64 -20.83 5.84 -6.71
C ILE A 64 -20.58 6.61 -8.01
N HIS A 65 -19.79 6.04 -8.93
CA HIS A 65 -19.52 6.66 -10.23
C HIS A 65 -20.80 6.91 -11.03
N ALA A 66 -21.65 5.89 -11.17
CA ALA A 66 -22.91 5.99 -11.91
C ALA A 66 -23.88 7.02 -11.30
N ASN A 67 -23.81 7.25 -9.99
CA ASN A 67 -24.71 8.14 -9.27
C ASN A 67 -24.07 9.49 -8.90
N THR A 68 -22.89 9.83 -9.45
CA THR A 68 -22.16 11.08 -9.10
C THR A 68 -22.98 12.36 -9.31
N HIS A 69 -23.99 12.33 -10.19
CA HIS A 69 -24.92 13.44 -10.43
C HIS A 69 -25.93 13.70 -9.29
N ARG A 70 -26.03 12.83 -8.28
CA ARG A 70 -27.03 12.89 -7.18
C ARG A 70 -26.41 13.19 -5.81
N GLN A 71 -25.30 13.92 -5.78
CA GLN A 71 -24.62 14.22 -4.52
C GLN A 71 -25.48 15.10 -3.58
N PRO A 72 -25.40 14.89 -2.24
CA PRO A 72 -24.50 13.94 -1.58
C PRO A 72 -25.07 12.51 -1.55
N LEU A 73 -24.23 11.52 -1.88
CA LEU A 73 -24.65 10.12 -1.96
C LEU A 73 -24.57 9.42 -0.61
N ARG A 74 -25.61 8.67 -0.26
CA ARG A 74 -25.65 7.84 0.95
C ARG A 74 -25.54 6.37 0.61
N ILE A 75 -24.71 5.63 1.34
CA ILE A 75 -24.51 4.21 1.08
C ILE A 75 -25.78 3.36 1.27
N SER A 76 -26.79 3.86 1.98
CA SER A 76 -28.09 3.19 2.07
C SER A 76 -28.71 2.98 0.67
N GLY A 77 -28.51 3.93 -0.25
CA GLY A 77 -28.98 3.79 -1.63
C GLY A 77 -28.25 2.70 -2.42
N PHE A 78 -27.04 2.30 -2.03
CA PHE A 78 -26.36 1.15 -2.60
C PHE A 78 -26.97 -0.17 -2.10
N LEU A 79 -27.32 -0.24 -0.81
CA LEU A 79 -27.95 -1.43 -0.23
C LEU A 79 -29.33 -1.73 -0.85
N ASP A 80 -30.02 -0.70 -1.35
CA ASP A 80 -31.29 -0.83 -2.07
C ASP A 80 -31.11 -1.06 -3.58
N SER A 81 -29.86 -1.07 -4.08
CA SER A 81 -29.54 -1.20 -5.50
C SER A 81 -29.38 -2.67 -5.92
N PRO A 82 -29.60 -3.00 -7.20
CA PRO A 82 -29.32 -4.35 -7.71
C PRO A 82 -27.83 -4.70 -7.65
N ASP A 83 -26.93 -3.72 -7.52
CA ASP A 83 -25.48 -3.93 -7.46
C ASP A 83 -25.03 -4.58 -6.13
N VAL A 84 -25.93 -4.71 -5.15
CA VAL A 84 -25.67 -5.41 -3.88
C VAL A 84 -25.66 -6.94 -4.04
N PHE A 85 -26.13 -7.48 -5.16
CA PHE A 85 -26.26 -8.93 -5.35
C PHE A 85 -25.02 -9.54 -6.01
N PHE A 86 -24.36 -10.46 -5.28
CA PHE A 86 -23.29 -11.30 -5.80
C PHE A 86 -23.82 -12.70 -6.13
N LEU A 87 -23.84 -13.05 -7.42
CA LEU A 87 -24.26 -14.37 -7.90
C LEU A 87 -25.64 -14.81 -7.37
N GLY A 88 -26.55 -13.85 -7.18
CA GLY A 88 -27.91 -14.08 -6.69
C GLY A 88 -28.08 -14.05 -5.17
N ASP A 89 -27.02 -13.77 -4.41
CA ASP A 89 -27.07 -13.57 -2.96
C ASP A 89 -26.71 -12.14 -2.60
N ALA A 90 -27.45 -11.52 -1.67
CA ALA A 90 -27.21 -10.14 -1.28
C ALA A 90 -25.96 -10.04 -0.41
N LEU A 91 -25.14 -9.02 -0.64
CA LEU A 91 -24.07 -8.66 0.28
C LEU A 91 -24.68 -8.20 1.62
N SER A 92 -24.11 -8.70 2.71
CA SER A 92 -24.48 -8.25 4.05
C SER A 92 -23.94 -6.84 4.32
N ARG A 93 -24.58 -6.14 5.27
CA ARG A 93 -24.15 -4.78 5.67
C ARG A 93 -22.70 -4.74 6.15
N SER A 94 -22.24 -5.78 6.86
CA SER A 94 -20.86 -5.87 7.34
C SER A 94 -19.84 -6.12 6.22
N GLU A 95 -20.23 -6.81 5.14
CA GLU A 95 -19.40 -6.95 3.95
C GLU A 95 -19.22 -5.63 3.23
N VAL A 96 -20.33 -4.89 3.06
CA VAL A 96 -20.31 -3.57 2.44
C VAL A 96 -19.52 -2.58 3.30
N ALA A 97 -19.72 -2.58 4.62
CA ALA A 97 -18.96 -1.72 5.55
C ALA A 97 -17.45 -1.99 5.47
N ARG A 98 -17.02 -3.26 5.48
CA ARG A 98 -15.59 -3.62 5.32
C ARG A 98 -15.03 -3.18 3.98
N ALA A 99 -15.79 -3.33 2.89
CA ALA A 99 -15.37 -2.87 1.57
C ALA A 99 -15.19 -1.35 1.55
N LEU A 100 -16.07 -0.59 2.20
CA LEU A 100 -15.97 0.86 2.28
C LEU A 100 -14.79 1.32 3.13
N THR A 101 -14.54 0.68 4.27
CA THR A 101 -13.34 0.93 5.07
C THR A 101 -12.08 0.72 4.23
N TYR A 102 -11.99 -0.43 3.54
CA TYR A 102 -10.87 -0.69 2.64
C TYR A 102 -10.71 0.39 1.55
N LEU A 103 -11.80 0.75 0.86
CA LEU A 103 -11.74 1.77 -0.19
C LEU A 103 -11.36 3.16 0.34
N ALA A 104 -11.76 3.50 1.56
CA ALA A 104 -11.41 4.75 2.22
C ALA A 104 -9.94 4.76 2.67
N ASP A 105 -9.46 3.65 3.24
CA ASP A 105 -8.06 3.46 3.66
C ASP A 105 -7.10 3.53 2.46
N GLU A 106 -7.54 3.06 1.29
CA GLU A 106 -6.79 3.16 0.03
C GLU A 106 -7.02 4.49 -0.73
N GLU A 107 -7.67 5.46 -0.09
CA GLU A 107 -7.94 6.80 -0.63
C GLU A 107 -8.71 6.79 -1.97
N LEU A 108 -9.50 5.75 -2.23
CA LEU A 108 -10.32 5.63 -3.46
C LEU A 108 -11.68 6.33 -3.31
N ILE A 109 -12.17 6.47 -2.07
CA ILE A 109 -13.39 7.20 -1.74
C ILE A 109 -13.14 8.15 -0.59
N THR A 110 -13.92 9.23 -0.53
CA THR A 110 -14.06 10.05 0.67
C THR A 110 -15.36 9.71 1.39
N CYS A 111 -15.30 9.80 2.71
CA CYS A 111 -16.40 9.45 3.60
C CYS A 111 -16.59 10.59 4.59
N GLU A 112 -17.72 11.30 4.49
CA GLU A 112 -18.08 12.35 5.44
C GLU A 112 -19.18 11.85 6.38
N GLY A 113 -18.93 11.91 7.69
CA GLY A 113 -19.84 11.45 8.74
C GLY A 113 -19.23 10.36 9.62
N PRO A 114 -20.02 9.75 10.52
CA PRO A 114 -19.50 8.69 11.38
C PRO A 114 -18.99 7.51 10.55
N PRO A 115 -17.92 6.83 10.99
CA PRO A 115 -17.41 5.63 10.34
C PRO A 115 -18.51 4.57 10.23
N PHE A 116 -18.36 3.67 9.25
CA PHE A 116 -19.34 2.67 8.83
C PHE A 116 -19.72 1.65 9.92
N HIS A 117 -20.38 2.10 10.98
CA HIS A 117 -20.82 1.29 12.10
C HIS A 117 -22.33 1.30 12.19
N HIS A 118 -22.88 0.08 12.05
CA HIS A 118 -24.21 -0.39 12.44
C HIS A 118 -25.46 0.34 11.92
N ASP A 119 -25.45 1.65 11.66
CA ASP A 119 -26.53 2.34 10.96
C ASP A 119 -26.01 3.56 10.18
N VAL A 120 -26.36 3.55 8.90
CA VAL A 120 -25.74 4.33 7.82
C VAL A 120 -26.02 5.83 7.92
N GLY A 121 -24.95 6.63 7.89
CA GLY A 121 -25.01 8.08 7.69
C GLY A 121 -23.79 8.69 7.00
N SER A 122 -22.93 7.90 6.36
CA SER A 122 -21.73 8.42 5.67
C SER A 122 -22.09 8.85 4.25
N HIS A 123 -21.84 10.13 3.95
CA HIS A 123 -21.86 10.59 2.57
C HIS A 123 -20.58 10.10 1.89
N VAL A 124 -20.73 9.51 0.71
CA VAL A 124 -19.62 8.92 -0.04
C VAL A 124 -19.42 9.64 -1.36
N ALA A 125 -18.18 9.86 -1.72
CA ALA A 125 -17.79 10.37 -3.03
C ALA A 125 -16.51 9.67 -3.50
N LEU A 126 -16.28 9.64 -4.82
CA LEU A 126 -15.01 9.15 -5.36
C LEU A 126 -13.94 10.23 -5.21
N THR A 127 -12.72 9.80 -4.91
CA THR A 127 -11.53 10.62 -5.12
C THR A 127 -11.13 10.62 -6.60
N SER A 128 -10.17 11.44 -6.99
CA SER A 128 -9.56 11.39 -8.32
C SER A 128 -9.01 10.00 -8.65
N GLN A 129 -8.39 9.33 -7.67
CA GLN A 129 -7.88 7.97 -7.81
C GLN A 129 -9.01 6.94 -7.98
N GLY A 130 -10.10 7.08 -7.21
CA GLY A 130 -11.28 6.23 -7.38
C GLY A 130 -11.91 6.35 -8.76
N VAL A 131 -12.01 7.57 -9.31
CA VAL A 131 -12.49 7.80 -10.68
C VAL A 131 -11.56 7.11 -11.69
N ALA A 132 -10.24 7.24 -11.54
CA ALA A 132 -9.28 6.59 -12.42
C ALA A 132 -9.41 5.06 -12.42
N VAL A 133 -9.62 4.43 -11.26
CA VAL A 133 -9.85 2.98 -11.13
C VAL A 133 -11.09 2.54 -11.92
N VAL A 134 -12.20 3.28 -11.78
CA VAL A 134 -13.44 2.94 -12.47
C VAL A 134 -13.29 3.10 -13.98
N LEU A 135 -12.68 4.20 -14.45
CA LEU A 135 -12.49 4.46 -15.88
C LEU A 135 -11.49 3.50 -16.53
N ALA A 136 -10.48 3.05 -15.80
CA ALA A 136 -9.53 2.05 -16.28
C ALA A 136 -10.14 0.64 -16.40
N GLY A 137 -11.36 0.41 -15.89
CA GLY A 137 -12.03 -0.89 -15.98
C GLY A 137 -11.32 -2.00 -15.19
N VAL A 138 -10.60 -1.62 -14.12
CA VAL A 138 -9.80 -2.56 -13.33
C VAL A 138 -10.71 -3.61 -12.67
N THR A 139 -10.43 -4.88 -12.93
CA THR A 139 -11.16 -5.99 -12.32
C THR A 139 -10.66 -6.36 -10.94
N ASP A 140 -9.37 -6.16 -10.67
CA ASP A 140 -8.73 -6.42 -9.38
C ASP A 140 -8.18 -5.10 -8.79
N ILE A 141 -8.99 -4.49 -7.93
CA ILE A 141 -8.65 -3.26 -7.22
C ILE A 141 -7.41 -3.45 -6.34
N GLY A 142 -7.26 -4.64 -5.74
CA GLY A 142 -6.12 -4.93 -4.87
C GLY A 142 -4.81 -4.94 -5.64
N ALA A 143 -4.78 -5.55 -6.83
CA ALA A 143 -3.61 -5.54 -7.70
C ALA A 143 -3.25 -4.12 -8.16
N TYR A 144 -4.23 -3.31 -8.54
CA TYR A 144 -4.01 -1.92 -8.92
C TYR A 144 -3.46 -1.07 -7.77
N VAL A 145 -4.03 -1.23 -6.57
CA VAL A 145 -3.56 -0.55 -5.37
C VAL A 145 -2.13 -0.98 -5.02
N ALA A 146 -1.82 -2.28 -5.10
CA ALA A 146 -0.47 -2.78 -4.86
C ALA A 146 0.53 -2.18 -5.85
N GLN A 147 0.18 -2.12 -7.14
CA GLN A 147 0.99 -1.49 -8.18
C GLN A 147 1.17 0.01 -7.94
N GLN A 148 0.11 0.74 -7.56
CA GLN A 148 0.21 2.15 -7.20
C GLN A 148 1.13 2.36 -5.99
N ARG A 149 1.05 1.50 -4.98
CA ARG A 149 1.95 1.54 -3.82
C ARG A 149 3.39 1.27 -4.21
N GLU A 150 3.63 0.40 -5.18
CA GLU A 150 4.96 0.15 -5.72
C GLU A 150 5.51 1.36 -6.48
N TYR A 151 4.69 2.03 -7.29
CA TYR A 151 5.08 3.29 -7.94
C TYR A 151 5.27 4.46 -6.96
N ARG A 152 4.49 4.52 -5.88
CA ARG A 152 4.62 5.53 -4.82
C ARG A 152 5.72 5.21 -3.81
N ARG A 153 6.24 3.98 -3.78
CA ARG A 153 7.45 3.69 -3.00
C ARG A 153 8.59 4.44 -3.68
N PRO A 154 9.32 5.30 -2.95
CA PRO A 154 10.54 5.87 -3.49
C PRO A 154 11.46 4.71 -3.85
N ALA A 155 11.66 4.48 -5.14
CA ALA A 155 12.63 3.50 -5.60
C ALA A 155 14.01 4.09 -5.30
N GLN A 156 14.58 3.74 -4.14
CA GLN A 156 15.94 4.07 -3.79
C GLN A 156 16.87 3.30 -4.74
N HIS A 157 17.25 3.95 -5.83
CA HIS A 157 18.32 3.46 -6.69
C HIS A 157 19.62 4.05 -6.14
N THR A 158 20.35 3.26 -5.35
CA THR A 158 21.71 3.59 -4.96
C THR A 158 22.63 3.17 -6.09
N HIS A 159 23.08 4.12 -6.90
CA HIS A 159 24.12 3.88 -7.89
C HIS A 159 25.48 4.15 -7.23
N ILE A 160 26.33 3.12 -7.18
CA ILE A 160 27.71 3.23 -6.67
C ILE A 160 28.62 3.20 -7.90
N GLU A 161 29.08 4.37 -8.33
CA GLU A 161 30.11 4.50 -9.36
C GLU A 161 31.38 5.06 -8.73
N ALA A 162 32.48 4.30 -8.81
CA ALA A 162 33.86 4.70 -8.52
C ALA A 162 34.06 5.83 -7.46
N GLY A 163 33.54 5.64 -6.25
CA GLY A 163 33.76 6.52 -5.10
C GLY A 163 32.81 7.72 -4.98
N THR A 164 31.69 7.71 -5.68
CA THR A 164 30.57 8.62 -5.44
C THR A 164 29.33 7.77 -5.11
N ILE A 165 28.66 8.06 -3.99
CA ILE A 165 27.32 7.51 -3.72
C ILE A 165 26.32 8.52 -4.26
N GLU A 166 25.58 8.12 -5.29
CA GLU A 166 24.43 8.87 -5.76
C GLU A 166 23.16 8.21 -5.24
N ASN A 167 22.49 8.86 -4.29
CA ASN A 167 21.15 8.49 -3.88
C ASN A 167 20.15 9.26 -4.76
N LEU A 168 19.51 8.55 -5.68
CA LEU A 168 18.34 9.06 -6.40
C LEU A 168 17.07 8.65 -5.66
N THR A 169 16.43 9.61 -5.00
CA THR A 169 15.03 9.53 -4.58
C THR A 169 14.16 10.15 -5.66
N GLN A 170 13.59 9.31 -6.53
CA GLN A 170 12.62 9.76 -7.52
C GLN A 170 11.24 9.83 -6.86
N GLY A 171 10.88 11.01 -6.36
CA GLY A 171 9.51 11.34 -5.95
C GLY A 171 8.71 11.85 -7.14
N ASP A 172 7.46 11.41 -7.27
CA ASP A 172 6.54 11.81 -8.35
C ASP A 172 6.01 13.24 -8.10
N SER A 173 6.87 14.24 -8.29
CA SER A 173 6.59 15.66 -8.57
C SER A 173 7.90 16.47 -8.49
N ASP A 174 8.51 16.81 -9.64
CA ASP A 174 9.53 17.86 -9.90
C ASP A 174 10.70 18.10 -8.92
N HIS A 175 10.92 17.22 -7.94
CA HIS A 175 11.97 17.33 -6.93
C HIS A 175 12.76 16.03 -6.87
N SER A 176 13.57 15.78 -7.90
CA SER A 176 14.70 14.88 -7.78
C SER A 176 15.71 15.52 -6.81
N VAL A 177 15.82 14.97 -5.60
CA VAL A 177 16.90 15.34 -4.69
C VAL A 177 18.13 14.56 -5.12
N HIS A 178 19.06 15.23 -5.79
CA HIS A 178 20.38 14.67 -6.06
C HIS A 178 21.26 14.87 -4.82
N THR A 179 21.44 13.80 -4.04
CA THR A 179 22.50 13.76 -3.03
C THR A 179 23.69 13.03 -3.65
N SER A 180 24.63 13.80 -4.21
CA SER A 180 25.93 13.29 -4.65
C SER A 180 26.92 13.45 -3.50
N ILE A 181 27.45 12.33 -3.01
CA ILE A 181 28.47 12.31 -1.95
C ILE A 181 29.77 11.86 -2.60
N GLU A 182 30.58 12.83 -3.01
CA GLU A 182 31.94 12.61 -3.48
C GLU A 182 32.81 12.12 -2.31
N MET A 183 33.15 10.83 -2.27
CA MET A 183 34.03 10.26 -1.23
C MET A 183 35.50 10.70 -1.37
N HIS A 184 35.82 11.50 -2.38
CA HIS A 184 37.19 11.96 -2.68
C HIS A 184 37.58 13.22 -1.91
N THR A 185 36.60 13.91 -1.31
CA THR A 185 36.82 15.15 -0.57
C THR A 185 36.64 14.89 0.92
N ALA A 186 37.53 15.45 1.74
CA ALA A 186 37.58 15.16 3.17
C ALA A 186 36.23 15.39 3.86
N LEU A 187 35.61 14.31 4.35
CA LEU A 187 34.32 14.40 5.01
C LEU A 187 34.45 15.14 6.35
N GLN A 188 33.91 16.36 6.40
CA GLN A 188 33.85 17.17 7.61
C GLN A 188 32.96 16.49 8.67
N PRO A 189 33.16 16.75 9.98
CA PRO A 189 32.33 16.17 11.05
C PRO A 189 30.82 16.37 10.85
N ALA A 190 30.42 17.53 10.30
CA ALA A 190 29.03 17.82 9.93
C ALA A 190 28.52 16.95 8.75
N GLY A 191 29.39 16.63 7.78
CA GLY A 191 29.07 15.73 6.67
C GLY A 191 28.89 14.28 7.13
N LEU A 192 29.69 13.84 8.12
CA LEU A 192 29.53 12.53 8.74
C LEU A 192 28.21 12.43 9.52
N ALA A 193 27.83 13.49 10.25
CA ALA A 193 26.54 13.55 10.94
C ALA A 193 25.35 13.48 9.98
N SER A 194 25.44 14.14 8.83
CA SER A 194 24.44 14.09 7.77
C SER A 194 24.30 12.67 7.21
N LEU A 195 25.43 12.01 6.90
CA LEU A 195 25.45 10.63 6.44
C LEU A 195 24.84 9.64 7.43
N ILE A 196 25.17 9.78 8.72
CA ILE A 196 24.60 8.93 9.77
C ILE A 196 23.09 9.14 9.86
N THR A 197 22.61 10.37 9.74
CA THR A 197 21.17 10.67 9.78
C THR A 197 20.42 10.08 8.58
N GLU A 198 21.04 10.08 7.40
CA GLU A 198 20.47 9.53 6.17
C GLU A 198 20.45 7.99 6.18
N LEU A 199 21.52 7.36 6.68
CA LEU A 199 21.67 5.90 6.69
C LEU A 199 21.11 5.22 7.94
N ALA A 200 20.82 5.98 9.01
CA ALA A 200 20.27 5.49 10.27
C ALA A 200 19.04 4.58 10.13
N PRO A 201 18.03 4.90 9.29
CA PRO A 201 16.86 4.03 9.09
C PRO A 201 17.19 2.67 8.47
N ALA A 202 18.33 2.55 7.78
CA ALA A 202 18.77 1.31 7.11
C ALA A 202 19.64 0.41 8.01
N LEU A 203 19.97 0.84 9.23
CA LEU A 203 20.87 0.10 10.12
C LEU A 203 20.17 -0.97 10.97
N ASP A 204 18.84 -1.08 10.91
CA ASP A 204 18.01 -2.03 11.69
C ASP A 204 18.43 -2.09 13.18
N LEU A 205 18.75 -0.92 13.73
CA LEU A 205 19.13 -0.74 15.12
C LEU A 205 17.89 -0.76 16.01
N ASP A 206 18.05 -1.23 17.24
CA ASP A 206 17.03 -1.04 18.25
C ASP A 206 16.80 0.47 18.50
N PRO A 207 15.58 0.86 18.89
CA PRO A 207 15.22 2.28 18.99
C PRO A 207 16.06 3.06 20.01
N GLU A 208 16.64 2.40 21.02
CA GLU A 208 17.52 3.04 22.00
C GLU A 208 18.90 3.31 21.40
N ALA A 209 19.52 2.31 20.73
CA ALA A 209 20.78 2.52 20.03
C ALA A 209 20.66 3.49 18.83
N LEU A 210 19.52 3.48 18.13
CA LEU A 210 19.23 4.43 17.06
C LEU A 210 19.16 5.87 17.58
N ALA A 211 18.47 6.08 18.71
CA ALA A 211 18.38 7.39 19.35
C ALA A 211 19.74 7.88 19.87
N ASP A 212 20.57 7.00 20.42
CA ASP A 212 21.91 7.34 20.88
C ASP A 212 22.89 7.63 19.72
N LEU A 213 22.76 6.91 18.61
CA LEU A 213 23.51 7.17 17.37
C LEU A 213 23.14 8.53 16.78
N LEU A 214 21.85 8.83 16.65
CA LEU A 214 21.37 10.13 16.15
C LEU A 214 21.73 11.29 17.09
N ARG A 215 21.71 11.07 18.41
CA ARG A 215 22.17 12.07 19.39
C ARG A 215 23.66 12.36 19.24
N SER A 216 24.47 11.33 19.02
CA SER A 216 25.92 11.46 18.81
C SER A 216 26.25 12.15 17.48
N ALA A 217 25.50 11.84 16.41
CA ALA A 217 25.58 12.51 15.12
C ALA A 217 25.17 13.99 15.22
N ASN A 218 24.06 14.30 15.88
CA ASN A 218 23.64 15.68 16.10
C ASN A 218 24.63 16.47 16.98
N ALA A 219 25.26 15.83 17.98
CA ALA A 219 26.32 16.46 18.76
C ALA A 219 27.59 16.71 17.93
N LEU A 220 27.84 15.89 16.90
CA LEU A 220 28.93 16.07 15.94
C LEU A 220 28.63 17.21 14.94
N ALA A 221 27.37 17.39 14.53
CA ALA A 221 26.91 18.51 13.70
C ALA A 221 26.77 19.84 14.47
N GLY A 222 26.41 19.76 15.75
CA GLY A 222 25.98 20.89 16.59
C GLY A 222 27.07 21.63 17.35
N GLY A 223 28.35 21.51 16.96
CA GLY A 223 29.46 22.32 17.50
C GLY A 223 29.42 23.80 17.12
N GLY A 224 28.23 24.35 16.80
CA GLY A 224 28.02 25.70 16.31
C GLY A 224 27.43 26.63 17.38
N VAL A 225 28.24 27.04 18.33
CA VAL A 225 28.26 28.47 18.71
C VAL A 225 29.34 29.09 17.82
N PRO A 226 29.16 30.28 17.21
CA PRO A 226 30.03 30.76 16.12
C PRO A 226 31.49 31.08 16.50
N ASP A 227 31.96 30.69 17.68
CA ASP A 227 33.28 31.10 18.21
C ASP A 227 33.95 30.03 19.09
N ASP A 228 33.50 28.77 19.06
CA ASP A 228 34.15 27.69 19.82
C ASP A 228 34.10 26.38 19.02
N GLU A 229 35.13 26.16 18.20
CA GLU A 229 35.37 24.86 17.56
C GLU A 229 35.54 23.81 18.68
N PRO A 230 34.76 22.71 18.69
CA PRO A 230 34.83 21.75 19.79
C PRO A 230 36.25 21.19 19.92
N PRO A 231 36.82 21.09 21.14
CA PRO A 231 38.16 20.56 21.31
C PRO A 231 38.28 19.17 20.69
N PRO A 232 39.39 18.86 20.00
CA PRO A 232 39.56 17.63 19.19
C PRO A 232 39.30 16.35 19.99
N ASP A 233 39.55 16.37 21.30
CA ASP A 233 39.29 15.25 22.21
C ASP A 233 37.78 14.94 22.35
N ARG A 234 36.91 15.95 22.26
CA ARG A 234 35.45 15.80 22.32
C ARG A 234 34.91 15.19 21.02
N GLN A 235 35.42 15.64 19.88
CA GLN A 235 35.05 15.10 18.57
C GLN A 235 35.46 13.63 18.45
N ARG A 236 36.68 13.31 18.91
CA ARG A 236 37.16 11.93 18.99
C ARG A 236 36.29 11.05 19.89
N GLY A 237 35.89 11.55 21.07
CA GLY A 237 34.99 10.82 21.97
C GLY A 237 33.61 10.55 21.36
N LEU A 238 33.11 11.44 20.50
CA LEU A 238 31.85 11.24 19.78
C LEU A 238 31.98 10.23 18.63
N MET A 239 33.06 10.31 17.84
CA MET A 239 33.33 9.35 16.76
C MET A 239 33.54 7.93 17.29
N GLU A 240 34.17 7.78 18.46
CA GLU A 240 34.37 6.47 19.09
C GLU A 240 33.06 5.87 19.62
N ARG A 241 32.14 6.70 20.08
CA ARG A 241 30.78 6.27 20.42
C ARG A 241 29.99 5.85 19.19
N ILE A 242 30.05 6.63 18.12
CA ILE A 242 29.42 6.30 16.84
C ILE A 242 29.96 4.95 16.32
N ARG A 243 31.28 4.77 16.31
CA ARG A 243 31.92 3.50 15.96
C ARG A 243 31.45 2.35 16.85
N GLY A 244 31.36 2.58 18.16
CA GLY A 244 30.83 1.60 19.12
C GLY A 244 29.41 1.14 18.76
N CYS A 245 28.50 2.08 18.51
CA CYS A 245 27.12 1.79 18.09
C CYS A 245 27.07 1.05 16.75
N LEU A 246 27.93 1.41 15.79
CA LEU A 246 28.00 0.74 14.49
C LEU A 246 28.59 -0.67 14.58
N THR A 247 29.49 -0.94 15.54
CA THR A 247 29.99 -2.31 15.75
C THR A 247 28.94 -3.26 16.34
N SER A 248 27.98 -2.74 17.10
CA SER A 248 26.85 -3.52 17.63
C SER A 248 25.68 -3.67 16.64
N ALA A 249 25.70 -2.94 15.51
CA ALA A 249 24.64 -3.00 14.50
C ALA A 249 24.68 -4.31 13.68
N PRO A 250 23.52 -4.82 13.21
CA PRO A 250 23.46 -5.92 12.25
C PRO A 250 24.29 -5.65 10.99
N ASP A 251 24.86 -6.70 10.39
CA ASP A 251 25.74 -6.57 9.21
C ASP A 251 24.96 -6.15 7.95
N THR A 252 24.76 -4.85 7.81
CA THR A 252 24.11 -4.22 6.66
C THR A 252 25.12 -3.45 5.81
N VAL A 253 24.79 -3.24 4.53
CA VAL A 253 25.60 -2.42 3.62
C VAL A 253 25.77 -0.99 4.16
N GLY A 254 24.73 -0.42 4.77
CA GLY A 254 24.79 0.89 5.43
C GLY A 254 25.79 0.93 6.59
N ARG A 255 25.90 -0.16 7.37
CA ARG A 255 26.88 -0.29 8.45
C ARG A 255 28.31 -0.29 7.92
N GLN A 256 28.58 -1.04 6.85
CA GLN A 256 29.91 -1.13 6.24
C GLN A 256 30.37 0.24 5.71
N LEU A 257 29.49 0.95 5.02
CA LEU A 257 29.76 2.31 4.51
C LEU A 257 30.02 3.33 5.63
N LEU A 258 29.22 3.31 6.69
CA LEU A 258 29.43 4.21 7.84
C LEU A 258 30.72 3.86 8.60
N MET A 259 31.06 2.57 8.71
CA MET A 259 32.32 2.13 9.34
C MET A 259 33.54 2.61 8.55
N ASP A 260 33.49 2.55 7.23
CA ASP A 260 34.56 3.06 6.36
C ASP A 260 34.68 4.60 6.47
N ALA A 261 33.56 5.32 6.47
CA ALA A 261 33.53 6.77 6.63
C ALA A 261 34.08 7.23 8.00
N VAL A 262 33.68 6.56 9.09
CA VAL A 262 34.20 6.81 10.45
C VAL A 262 35.68 6.47 10.54
N GLY A 263 36.13 5.37 9.93
CA GLY A 263 37.54 4.97 9.90
C GLY A 263 38.43 6.00 9.19
N GLN A 264 37.97 6.55 8.07
CA GLN A 264 38.68 7.60 7.34
C GLN A 264 38.75 8.91 8.14
N ALA A 265 37.67 9.28 8.85
CA ALA A 265 37.64 10.47 9.70
C ALA A 265 38.61 10.35 10.90
N LEU A 266 38.63 9.19 11.57
CA LEU A 266 39.55 8.91 12.68
C LEU A 266 41.02 8.83 12.26
N GLY A 267 41.30 8.21 11.11
CA GLY A 267 42.65 8.10 10.57
C GLY A 267 43.29 9.46 10.29
N ARG A 268 42.50 10.46 9.89
CA ARG A 268 42.98 11.84 9.69
C ARG A 268 43.24 12.58 10.99
N MET A 269 42.43 12.40 12.03
CA MET A 269 42.66 13.03 13.34
C MET A 269 43.90 12.48 14.07
N LEU A 270 44.36 11.28 13.70
CA LEU A 270 45.54 10.63 14.27
C LEU A 270 46.83 10.83 13.45
N GLY A 271 46.70 11.24 12.18
CA GLY A 271 47.80 11.36 11.23
C GLY A 271 48.16 12.79 10.82
N GLY A 272 47.69 13.79 11.59
CA GLY A 272 48.07 15.20 11.45
C GLY A 272 49.19 15.59 12.41
#